data_AF-A0A821SWJ4-F1
#
_entry.id   AF-A0A821SWJ4-F1
#
_cell.length_a   1.000
_cell.length_b   1.000
_cell.length_c   1.000
_cell.angle_alpha   90.00
_cell.angle_beta   90.00
_cell.angle_gamma   90.00
#
_symmetry.space_group_name_H-M   'P 1'
#
loop_
_entity.id
_entity.type
_entity.pdbx_description
1 polymer ?
#
loop_
_entity_poly.entity_id
_entity_poly.type
_entity_poly.pdbx_seq_one_letter_code
_entity_poly.pdbx_strand_id
1 'polypeptide(L)' 'MTGEYYGRYIDDVFMTWNKSENALKQILENANTLHPNIKLEYKIGKSLPFLDVLLSNINGMLSTSVYHKPA' A
#
# COMPACT_ATOMS: atom_id res chain seq x y z
N MET A 1 -11.16 -4.13 16.38
CA MET A 1 -11.18 -2.71 15.97
C MET A 1 -10.56 -2.63 14.60
N THR A 2 -11.33 -2.11 13.66
CA THR A 2 -11.05 -1.95 12.23
C THR A 2 -9.89 -0.97 12.03
N GLY A 3 -8.66 -1.48 11.99
CA GLY A 3 -7.42 -0.69 11.84
C GLY A 3 -6.76 -0.86 10.47
N GLU A 4 -7.50 -1.35 9.48
CA GLU A 4 -7.04 -1.44 8.09
C GLU A 4 -7.50 -0.18 7.34
N TYR A 5 -6.57 0.47 6.66
CA TYR A 5 -6.81 1.65 5.84
C TYR A 5 -6.77 1.23 4.38
N TYR A 6 -7.66 1.81 3.58
CA TYR A 6 -7.65 1.73 2.13
C TYR A 6 -7.79 3.12 1.56
N GLY A 7 -6.87 3.49 0.67
CA GLY A 7 -6.90 4.73 -0.09
C GLY A 7 -6.66 4.44 -1.57
N ARG A 8 -7.30 5.24 -2.43
CA ARG A 8 -7.14 5.15 -3.87
C ARG A 8 -7.12 6.53 -4.50
N TYR A 9 -6.21 6.75 -5.43
CA TYR A 9 -6.14 7.92 -6.29
C TYR A 9 -6.00 7.46 -7.73
N ILE A 10 -7.06 7.59 -8.53
CA ILE A 10 -7.13 7.10 -9.92
C ILE A 10 -6.79 5.59 -10.01
N ASP A 11 -5.58 5.25 -10.43
CA ASP A 11 -5.03 3.91 -10.58
C ASP A 11 -4.08 3.52 -9.44
N ASP A 12 -3.59 4.49 -8.67
CA ASP A 12 -2.76 4.25 -7.49
C ASP A 12 -3.61 3.82 -6.28
N VAL A 13 -3.24 2.69 -5.68
CA VAL A 13 -3.91 2.13 -4.50
C VAL A 13 -2.92 1.97 -3.36
N PHE A 14 -3.34 2.34 -2.16
CA PHE A 14 -2.62 2.09 -0.92
C PHE A 14 -3.53 1.37 0.08
N MET A 15 -2.99 0.39 0.78
CA MET A 15 -3.70 -0.28 1.87
C MET A 15 -2.76 -0.68 3.00
N THR A 16 -3.29 -0.76 4.22
CA THR A 16 -2.61 -1.42 5.33
C THR A 16 -3.15 -2.84 5.49
N TRP A 17 -2.32 -3.71 6.07
CA TRP A 17 -2.63 -5.13 6.21
C TRP A 17 -2.17 -5.62 7.58
N ASN A 18 -3.08 -6.24 8.33
CA ASN A 18 -2.80 -6.69 9.70
C ASN A 18 -2.57 -8.20 9.83
N LYS A 19 -2.54 -8.94 8.71
CA LYS A 19 -2.23 -10.38 8.69
C LYS A 19 -0.81 -10.62 8.15
N SER A 20 -0.45 -11.89 7.95
CA SER A 20 0.85 -12.24 7.38
C SER A 20 1.02 -11.68 5.96
N GLU A 21 2.26 -11.34 5.63
CA GLU A 21 2.65 -10.92 4.27
C GLU A 21 2.32 -12.00 3.24
N ASN A 22 2.44 -13.28 3.59
CA ASN A 22 2.12 -14.38 2.68
C ASN A 22 0.62 -14.39 2.30
N ALA A 23 -0.27 -14.15 3.26
CA ALA A 23 -1.70 -14.04 2.97
C ALA A 23 -2.00 -12.84 2.06
N LEU A 24 -1.26 -11.72 2.21
CA LEU A 24 -1.38 -10.57 1.33
C LEU A 24 -0.93 -10.90 -0.09
N LYS A 25 0.23 -11.56 -0.26
CA LYS A 25 0.74 -11.99 -1.55
C LYS A 25 -0.25 -12.89 -2.29
N GLN A 26 -0.83 -13.88 -1.61
CA GLN A 26 -1.85 -14.76 -2.19
C GLN A 26 -3.07 -13.98 -2.71
N ILE A 27 -3.54 -12.97 -1.98
CA ILE A 27 -4.66 -12.13 -2.42
C ILE A 27 -4.27 -11.30 -3.65
N LEU A 28 -3.08 -10.70 -3.67
CA LEU A 28 -2.60 -9.89 -4.79
C LEU A 28 -2.34 -10.73 -6.06
N GLU A 29 -1.81 -11.95 -5.89
CA GLU A 29 -1.65 -12.92 -6.98
C GLU A 29 -3.00 -13.34 -7.55
N ASN A 30 -3.98 -13.66 -6.69
CA ASN A 30 -5.33 -13.98 -7.13
C ASN A 30 -5.99 -12.78 -7.84
N ALA A 31 -5.83 -11.56 -7.31
CA ALA A 31 -6.37 -10.36 -7.93
C ALA A 31 -5.82 -10.13 -9.35
N ASN A 32 -4.54 -10.44 -9.56
CA ASN A 32 -3.90 -10.41 -10.88
C ASN A 32 -4.44 -11.45 -11.89
N THR A 33 -5.28 -12.40 -11.46
CA THR A 33 -5.95 -13.35 -12.36
C THR A 33 -7.37 -12.93 -12.75
N LEU A 34 -7.94 -11.91 -12.09
CA LEU A 34 -9.36 -11.57 -12.23
C LEU A 34 -9.72 -10.94 -13.58
N HIS A 35 -8.76 -10.33 -14.27
CA HIS A 35 -9.02 -9.70 -15.56
C HIS A 35 -7.80 -9.82 -16.48
N PRO A 36 -7.98 -10.33 -17.71
CA PRO A 36 -6.85 -10.66 -18.60
C PRO A 36 -6.01 -9.44 -19.01
N ASN A 37 -6.60 -8.25 -18.99
CA ASN A 37 -5.93 -7.01 -19.41
C ASN A 37 -5.58 -6.07 -18.25
N ILE A 38 -5.78 -6.47 -16.99
CA ILE A 38 -5.41 -5.65 -15.82
C ILE A 38 -4.39 -6.42 -15.00
N LYS A 39 -3.22 -5.81 -14.81
CA LYS A 39 -2.16 -6.33 -13.96
C LYS A 39 -1.83 -5.31 -12.88
N LEU A 40 -2.03 -5.69 -11.63
CA LEU A 40 -1.65 -4.97 -10.43
C LEU A 40 -0.14 -5.12 -10.20
N GLU A 41 0.58 -4.02 -10.35
CA GLU A 41 1.95 -3.90 -9.84
C GLU A 41 1.88 -3.40 -8.39
N TYR A 42 2.64 -4.03 -7.49
CA TYR A 42 2.57 -3.72 -6.07
C TYR A 42 3.93 -3.76 -5.39
N LYS A 43 4.05 -3.00 -4.30
CA LYS A 43 5.17 -3.03 -3.37
C LYS A 43 4.63 -3.25 -1.97
N ILE A 44 5.31 -4.11 -1.20
CA ILE A 44 4.97 -4.37 0.20
C ILE A 44 6.16 -3.96 1.05
N GLY A 45 5.91 -3.18 2.09
CA GLY A 45 6.97 -2.68 2.94
C GLY A 45 6.43 -1.90 4.14
N LYS A 46 7.31 -1.67 5.10
CA LYS A 46 7.00 -0.84 6.28
C LYS A 46 6.97 0.65 5.94
N SER A 47 7.75 1.07 4.95
CA SER A 47 7.75 2.45 4.46
C SER A 47 7.68 2.45 2.93
N LEU A 48 6.69 3.14 2.37
CA LEU A 48 6.43 3.20 0.94
C LEU A 48 5.98 4.61 0.53
N PRO A 49 6.44 5.12 -0.61
CA PRO A 49 5.87 6.33 -1.20
C PRO A 49 4.49 6.03 -1.77
N PHE A 50 3.57 6.97 -1.62
CA PHE A 50 2.26 7.00 -2.26
C PHE A 50 1.95 8.45 -2.64
N LEU A 51 1.88 8.72 -3.95
CA LEU A 51 1.90 10.08 -4.50
C LEU A 51 3.12 10.84 -3.96
N ASP A 52 2.93 12.08 -3.49
CA ASP A 52 3.99 12.92 -2.90
C ASP A 52 4.18 12.70 -1.38
N VAL A 53 3.62 11.62 -0.82
CA VAL A 53 3.65 11.31 0.61
C VAL A 53 4.41 10.02 0.87
N LEU A 54 5.36 10.05 1.80
CA LEU A 54 5.99 8.85 2.34
C LEU A 54 5.14 8.33 3.51
N LEU A 55 4.62 7.13 3.36
CA LEU A 55 3.85 6.42 4.38
C LEU A 55 4.79 5.46 5.12
N SER A 56 4.74 5.45 6.45
CA SER A 56 5.60 4.61 7.29
C SER A 56 4.82 4.00 8.44
N ASN A 57 4.90 2.69 8.60
CA ASN A 57 4.40 1.97 9.76
C ASN A 57 5.47 1.98 10.86
N ILE A 58 5.23 2.78 11.91
CA ILE A 58 6.06 2.89 13.10
C ILE A 58 5.33 2.16 14.23
N ASN A 59 5.68 0.88 14.44
CA ASN A 59 5.14 0.04 15.51
C ASN A 59 3.59 -0.04 15.54
N GLY A 60 2.97 -0.18 14.37
CA GLY A 60 1.52 -0.25 14.22
C GLY A 60 0.84 1.10 14.03
N MET A 61 1.57 2.21 14.15
CA MET A 61 1.07 3.55 13.87
C MET A 61 1.46 3.98 12.47
N LEU A 62 0.47 4.36 11.65
CA LEU A 62 0.72 4.94 10.34
C LEU A 62 1.17 6.39 10.49
N SER A 63 2.40 6.66 10.09
CA SER A 63 3.02 7.98 10.02
C SER A 63 3.17 8.42 8.57
N THR A 64 3.05 9.72 8.32
CA THR A 64 3.10 10.31 6.97
C THR A 64 4.06 11.48 6.94
N SER A 65 4.88 11.61 5.90
CA SER A 65 5.72 12.78 5.68
C SER A 65 5.72 13.21 4.22
N VAL A 66 5.90 14.52 3.99
CA VAL A 66 6.00 15.11 2.65
C VAL A 66 7.42 15.61 2.45
N TYR A 67 8.05 15.19 1.36
CA TYR A 67 9.38 15.68 1.01
C TYR A 67 9.28 17.07 0.39
N HIS A 68 10.01 18.03 0.97
CA HIS A 68 10.15 19.37 0.42
C HIS A 68 11.57 19.52 -0.13
N LYS A 69 11.68 19.92 -1.41
CA LYS A 69 13.00 20.25 -1.98
C LYS A 69 13.61 21.40 -1.19
N PRO A 70 14.91 21.34 -0.83
CA PRO A 70 15.59 22.47 -0.22
C PRO A 70 15.54 23.68 -1.17
N ALA A 71 15.40 24.86 -0.58
CA ALA A 71 15.40 26.14 -1.30
C ALA A 71 16.79 26.50 -1.85
#